data_AF-A0ABD3PYS2-F1
#
_entry.id   AF-A0ABD3PYS2-F1
#
_cell.length_a   1.000
_cell.length_b   1.000
_cell.length_c   1.000
_cell.angle_alpha   90.00
_cell.angle_beta   90.00
_cell.angle_gamma   90.00
#
_symmetry.space_group_name_H-M   'P 1'
#
loop_
_entity.id
_entity.type
_entity.pdbx_description
1 polymer ?
#
loop_
_entity_poly.entity_id
_entity_poly.type
_entity_poly.pdbx_seq_one_letter_code
_entity_poly.pdbx_strand_id
1 'polypeptide(L)'
;MVLTLTLLRCTSLAVAALSCQAFAPSAKPLLCRLSLSAATPNTEDLEKTANTRRAFLVGNAVGAASAAASLLTSPLAAFAEEDDASSQTSPSKIKPLSTYIYNVLRVREATEQETRLISTGKFKDVQRANVKLAVKFMINNFKLSDSVIAASSYLTGNSRVQASAIGLSAVQNLYTIVEYFDSSDVENIKIDSLAGKEAIVNNGLKSVRRDLDDFLAFFPIDVVEEAKLKIANENELNFKEFDPSLGSILNPNPTK
;
A
#
# COMPACT_ATOMS: atom_id res chain seq x y z
N MET A 1 58.30 19.80 -18.47
CA MET A 1 57.39 20.33 -17.43
C MET A 1 56.43 19.20 -17.09
N VAL A 2 56.77 18.19 -16.28
CA VAL A 2 57.01 18.15 -14.82
C VAL A 2 55.99 18.98 -14.04
N LEU A 3 54.90 18.35 -13.59
CA LEU A 3 54.12 18.77 -12.42
C LEU A 3 53.58 17.50 -11.73
N THR A 4 54.41 16.86 -10.90
CA THR A 4 54.27 16.73 -9.44
C THR A 4 52.97 16.10 -8.94
N LEU A 5 53.08 14.80 -8.66
CA LEU A 5 52.23 13.95 -7.83
C LEU A 5 52.41 14.35 -6.35
N THR A 6 51.35 14.71 -5.63
CA THR A 6 51.40 14.95 -4.18
C THR A 6 50.70 13.82 -3.45
N LEU A 7 51.49 12.89 -2.90
CA LEU A 7 51.08 11.98 -1.84
C LEU A 7 50.89 12.77 -0.54
N LEU A 8 49.78 12.54 0.18
CA LEU A 8 49.68 12.88 1.59
C LEU A 8 49.35 11.61 2.40
N ARG A 9 50.26 11.30 3.32
CA ARG A 9 50.28 10.13 4.21
C ARG A 9 49.54 10.40 5.52
N CYS A 10 48.99 9.30 6.05
CA CYS A 10 48.98 8.81 7.44
C CYS A 10 48.73 9.74 8.65
N THR A 11 47.86 9.22 9.53
CA THR A 11 47.97 9.00 11.00
C THR A 11 46.71 9.50 11.70
N SER A 12 46.20 8.97 12.81
CA SER A 12 46.32 7.72 13.58
C SER A 12 45.27 7.83 14.70
N LEU A 13 44.82 6.67 15.22
CA LEU A 13 44.32 6.43 16.59
C LEU A 13 43.20 7.33 17.17
N ALA A 14 42.08 6.69 17.52
CA ALA A 14 41.60 6.71 18.91
C ALA A 14 40.77 5.46 19.20
N VAL A 15 41.29 4.66 20.12
CA VAL A 15 40.67 3.49 20.75
C VAL A 15 39.69 3.98 21.81
N ALA A 16 38.46 3.50 21.80
CA ALA A 16 37.57 3.58 22.95
C ALA A 16 36.88 2.22 23.14
N ALA A 17 37.38 1.50 24.15
CA ALA A 17 36.79 0.29 24.67
C ALA A 17 35.59 0.65 25.55
N LEU A 18 34.41 0.10 25.26
CA LEU A 18 33.34 -0.01 26.24
C LEU A 18 32.91 -1.48 26.40
N SER A 19 33.41 -2.02 27.51
CA SER A 19 32.84 -3.01 28.42
C SER A 19 31.63 -3.86 27.97
N CYS A 20 31.91 -5.16 27.96
CA CYS A 20 31.02 -6.30 28.12
C CYS A 20 29.83 -6.08 29.06
N GLN A 21 28.64 -6.47 28.61
CA GLN A 21 27.69 -7.20 29.46
C GLN A 21 27.21 -8.45 28.73
N ALA A 22 27.48 -9.59 29.36
CA ALA A 22 27.09 -10.91 28.94
C ALA A 22 25.62 -11.14 29.26
N PHE A 23 24.81 -11.50 28.27
CA PHE A 23 23.51 -12.12 28.49
C PHE A 23 23.57 -13.56 28.00
N ALA A 24 23.57 -14.49 28.95
CA ALA A 24 23.60 -15.92 28.70
C ALA A 24 22.26 -16.43 28.14
N PRO A 25 22.26 -17.45 27.28
CA PRO A 25 21.05 -18.10 26.77
C PRO A 25 20.57 -19.20 27.74
N SER A 26 19.30 -19.15 28.15
CA SER A 26 18.65 -20.19 28.95
C SER A 26 17.73 -21.08 28.11
N ALA A 27 18.14 -22.35 28.00
CA ALA A 27 17.38 -23.59 27.87
C ALA A 27 16.05 -23.65 27.06
N LYS A 28 16.13 -24.26 25.87
CA LYS A 28 15.56 -25.58 25.44
C LYS A 28 14.13 -26.04 25.88
N PRO A 29 13.50 -26.93 25.07
CA PRO A 29 12.10 -26.87 24.67
C PRO A 29 11.19 -27.82 25.45
N LEU A 30 9.88 -27.52 25.47
CA LEU A 30 8.85 -28.47 25.87
C LEU A 30 7.99 -28.85 24.65
N LEU A 31 8.22 -30.08 24.21
CA LEU A 31 7.34 -30.90 23.41
C LEU A 31 5.96 -30.98 24.07
N CYS A 32 4.90 -30.67 23.32
CA CYS A 32 3.60 -31.28 23.58
C CYS A 32 2.99 -31.73 22.25
N ARG A 33 3.19 -33.02 21.97
CA ARG A 33 2.39 -33.81 21.04
C ARG A 33 0.96 -33.86 21.57
N LEU A 34 -0.01 -33.42 20.75
CA LEU A 34 -1.36 -33.96 20.81
C LEU A 34 -1.77 -34.36 19.39
N SER A 35 -1.65 -35.67 19.16
CA SER A 35 -2.28 -36.42 18.08
C SER A 35 -3.67 -36.84 18.52
N LEU A 36 -4.70 -36.54 17.72
CA LEU A 36 -5.97 -37.25 17.57
C LEU A 36 -6.77 -36.46 16.53
N SER A 37 -7.58 -37.00 15.62
CA SER A 37 -7.77 -38.30 14.99
C SER A 37 -8.89 -38.04 13.96
N ALA A 38 -8.87 -38.79 12.86
CA ALA A 38 -9.79 -38.72 11.74
C ALA A 38 -11.29 -38.78 12.11
N ALA A 39 -12.10 -38.10 11.29
CA ALA A 39 -13.41 -38.59 10.90
C ALA A 39 -13.76 -38.09 9.48
N THR A 40 -13.73 -39.01 8.52
CA THR A 40 -14.45 -38.94 7.23
C THR A 40 -15.69 -39.82 7.33
N PRO A 41 -16.81 -39.39 6.76
CA PRO A 41 -17.54 -40.22 5.79
C PRO A 41 -17.97 -39.38 4.56
N ASN A 42 -17.61 -39.74 3.33
CA ASN A 42 -18.18 -40.77 2.45
C ASN A 42 -19.50 -40.37 1.74
N THR A 43 -19.46 -40.55 0.41
CA THR A 43 -20.55 -40.93 -0.52
C THR A 43 -21.48 -39.80 -1.00
N GLU A 44 -21.26 -39.24 -2.19
CA GLU A 44 -21.78 -39.64 -3.52
C GLU A 44 -23.32 -39.55 -3.65
N ASP A 45 -23.77 -38.60 -4.49
CA ASP A 45 -24.78 -38.77 -5.57
C ASP A 45 -25.09 -37.36 -6.14
N LEU A 46 -24.67 -37.02 -7.35
CA LEU A 46 -25.26 -37.29 -8.67
C LEU A 46 -26.50 -36.43 -9.03
N GLU A 47 -26.31 -35.69 -10.12
CA GLU A 47 -27.27 -35.23 -11.13
C GLU A 47 -28.16 -33.97 -10.96
N LYS A 48 -27.84 -33.01 -11.86
CA LYS A 48 -28.73 -32.29 -12.79
C LYS A 48 -30.08 -31.79 -12.26
N THR A 49 -30.17 -30.47 -12.15
CA THR A 49 -31.34 -29.76 -12.72
C THR A 49 -30.90 -28.45 -13.34
N ALA A 50 -30.96 -28.41 -14.67
CA ALA A 50 -30.93 -27.20 -15.46
C ALA A 50 -32.31 -26.53 -15.45
N ASN A 51 -32.33 -25.22 -15.70
CA ASN A 51 -33.49 -24.34 -15.90
C ASN A 51 -34.25 -23.93 -14.63
N THR A 52 -34.21 -22.65 -14.29
CA THR A 52 -35.33 -21.72 -14.53
C THR A 52 -34.82 -20.28 -14.54
N ARG A 53 -34.90 -19.64 -15.71
CA ARG A 53 -34.75 -18.19 -15.90
C ARG A 53 -36.06 -17.51 -15.50
N ARG A 54 -35.97 -16.25 -15.01
CA ARG A 54 -37.05 -15.24 -14.89
C ARG A 54 -38.13 -15.49 -13.83
N ALA A 55 -38.01 -14.81 -12.68
CA ALA A 55 -39.14 -14.23 -11.95
C ALA A 55 -38.64 -13.36 -10.77
N PHE A 56 -38.27 -12.10 -11.00
CA PHE A 56 -38.28 -11.10 -9.91
C PHE A 56 -38.44 -9.65 -10.42
N LEU A 57 -39.20 -9.49 -11.51
CA LEU A 57 -39.70 -8.20 -11.98
C LEU A 57 -41.15 -8.45 -12.36
N VAL A 58 -42.08 -8.13 -11.45
CA VAL A 58 -43.49 -7.77 -11.67
C VAL A 58 -44.21 -7.88 -10.31
N GLY A 59 -44.83 -6.78 -9.89
CA GLY A 59 -45.96 -6.84 -8.96
C GLY A 59 -45.74 -6.18 -7.61
N ASN A 60 -45.83 -4.86 -7.57
CA ASN A 60 -46.78 -4.20 -6.67
C ASN A 60 -46.97 -2.74 -7.09
N ALA A 61 -48.02 -2.54 -7.89
CA ALA A 61 -48.68 -1.26 -8.04
C ALA A 61 -49.93 -1.26 -7.12
N VAL A 62 -50.40 -0.04 -6.84
CA VAL A 62 -51.69 0.34 -6.23
C VAL A 62 -51.62 0.66 -4.73
N GLY A 63 -51.78 1.96 -4.43
CA GLY A 63 -52.08 2.50 -3.10
C GLY A 63 -51.94 4.02 -3.07
N ALA A 64 -53.03 4.71 -3.38
CA ALA A 64 -53.12 6.16 -3.56
C ALA A 64 -53.35 6.95 -2.24
N ALA A 65 -53.12 8.26 -2.36
CA ALA A 65 -53.79 9.39 -1.70
C ALA A 65 -53.17 10.04 -0.43
N SER A 66 -52.83 11.33 -0.65
CA SER A 66 -53.00 12.52 0.21
C SER A 66 -52.51 12.56 1.66
N ALA A 67 -51.57 13.47 1.92
CA ALA A 67 -51.80 14.60 2.83
C ALA A 67 -50.77 15.72 2.60
N ALA A 68 -51.27 16.90 2.26
CA ALA A 68 -50.55 18.15 2.40
C ALA A 68 -50.45 18.51 3.89
N ALA A 69 -49.25 18.80 4.40
CA ALA A 69 -49.05 19.60 5.60
C ALA A 69 -47.58 20.02 5.77
N SER A 70 -47.40 21.34 5.83
CA SER A 70 -46.41 22.03 6.66
C SER A 70 -44.94 22.05 6.19
N LEU A 71 -44.71 23.01 5.29
CA LEU A 71 -43.53 23.88 5.30
C LEU A 71 -43.23 24.36 6.75
N LEU A 72 -42.22 23.78 7.38
CA LEU A 72 -41.51 24.41 8.48
C LEU A 72 -40.16 24.89 7.94
N THR A 73 -40.24 26.05 7.31
CA THR A 73 -39.17 27.01 7.14
C THR A 73 -38.56 27.33 8.50
N SER A 74 -37.48 26.66 8.86
CA SER A 74 -36.56 27.16 9.89
C SER A 74 -35.75 28.30 9.29
N PRO A 75 -35.84 29.54 9.82
CA PRO A 75 -34.93 30.61 9.46
C PRO A 75 -33.56 30.28 10.07
N LEU A 76 -32.72 29.58 9.32
CA LEU A 76 -31.29 29.58 9.59
C LEU A 76 -30.77 30.98 9.29
N ALA A 77 -30.27 31.62 10.33
CA ALA A 77 -29.69 32.94 10.31
C ALA A 77 -28.73 33.09 9.12
N ALA A 78 -29.09 33.98 8.19
CA ALA A 78 -28.16 34.53 7.23
C ALA A 78 -27.16 35.39 8.01
N PHE A 79 -26.02 34.80 8.37
CA PHE A 79 -24.83 35.57 8.67
C PHE A 79 -24.37 36.18 7.34
N ALA A 80 -24.77 37.42 7.11
CA ALA A 80 -24.08 38.31 6.21
C ALA A 80 -22.72 38.62 6.85
N GLU A 81 -21.74 37.77 6.56
CA GLU A 81 -20.33 38.05 6.82
C GLU A 81 -19.85 38.94 5.66
N GLU A 82 -19.90 40.24 5.91
CA GLU A 82 -19.30 41.27 5.07
C GLU A 82 -17.78 41.17 5.20
N ASP A 83 -17.14 40.98 4.05
CA ASP A 83 -15.82 41.49 3.69
C ASP A 83 -14.66 41.27 4.68
N ASP A 84 -13.96 40.16 4.48
CA ASP A 84 -12.50 40.25 4.35
C ASP A 84 -12.00 39.28 3.27
N ALA A 85 -12.17 39.73 2.03
CA ALA A 85 -11.60 39.14 0.83
C ALA A 85 -10.06 39.20 0.85
N SER A 86 -9.40 38.34 1.62
CA SER A 86 -7.96 38.09 1.46
C SER A 86 -7.49 36.71 1.90
N SER A 87 -8.37 35.71 1.93
CA SER A 87 -7.91 34.31 1.85
C SER A 87 -7.43 34.03 0.43
N GLN A 88 -6.20 34.45 0.16
CA GLN A 88 -5.38 33.95 -0.94
C GLN A 88 -5.27 32.43 -0.78
N THR A 89 -6.27 31.71 -1.31
CA THR A 89 -6.05 30.37 -1.85
C THR A 89 -5.15 30.55 -3.05
N SER A 90 -3.86 30.77 -2.79
CA SER A 90 -2.83 30.69 -3.80
C SER A 90 -3.09 29.39 -4.55
N PRO A 91 -3.35 29.40 -5.88
CA PRO A 91 -3.62 28.18 -6.62
C PRO A 91 -2.46 27.24 -6.31
N SER A 92 -2.76 26.16 -5.61
CA SER A 92 -1.76 25.18 -5.21
C SER A 92 -1.10 24.73 -6.50
N LYS A 93 0.14 25.19 -6.72
CA LYS A 93 0.83 25.02 -8.00
C LYS A 93 0.76 23.54 -8.34
N ILE A 94 -0.03 23.21 -9.37
CA ILE A 94 -0.22 21.84 -9.81
C ILE A 94 1.18 21.30 -10.10
N LYS A 95 1.57 20.22 -9.41
CA LYS A 95 2.89 19.63 -9.59
C LYS A 95 2.95 19.00 -10.99
N PRO A 96 4.13 18.89 -11.60
CA PRO A 96 4.24 18.27 -12.91
C PRO A 96 3.78 16.80 -12.86
N LEU A 97 3.19 16.32 -13.96
CA LEU A 97 2.67 14.95 -14.10
C LEU A 97 3.68 13.89 -13.65
N SER A 98 4.96 14.06 -14.02
CA SER A 98 6.05 13.15 -13.65
C SER A 98 6.17 12.92 -12.14
N THR A 99 5.84 13.91 -11.31
CA THR A 99 5.86 13.76 -9.84
C THR A 99 4.78 12.81 -9.34
N TYR A 100 3.59 12.87 -9.92
CA TYR A 100 2.48 11.99 -9.52
C TYR A 100 2.70 10.56 -10.01
N ILE A 101 3.18 10.40 -11.26
CA ILE A 101 3.55 9.10 -11.81
C ILE A 101 4.69 8.44 -11.02
N TYR A 102 5.69 9.22 -10.62
CA TYR A 102 6.76 8.76 -9.73
C TYR A 102 6.22 8.21 -8.40
N ASN A 103 5.30 8.92 -7.74
CA ASN A 103 4.70 8.45 -6.48
C ASN A 103 3.93 7.13 -6.67
N VAL A 104 3.17 7.00 -7.74
CA VAL A 104 2.42 5.78 -8.09
C VAL A 104 3.37 4.60 -8.32
N LEU A 105 4.44 4.81 -9.09
CA LEU A 105 5.45 3.78 -9.34
C LEU A 105 6.21 3.37 -8.08
N ARG A 106 6.47 4.30 -7.16
CA ARG A 106 7.08 3.99 -5.85
C ARG A 106 6.18 3.11 -5.00
N VAL A 107 4.86 3.34 -4.99
CA VAL A 107 3.92 2.42 -4.34
C VAL A 107 3.94 1.06 -5.02
N ARG A 108 3.91 1.01 -6.35
CA ARG A 108 3.97 -0.25 -7.12
C ARG A 108 5.22 -1.06 -6.76
N GLU A 109 6.39 -0.43 -6.67
CA GLU A 109 7.61 -1.06 -6.18
C GLU A 109 7.50 -1.55 -4.73
N ALA A 110 7.03 -0.68 -3.82
CA ALA A 110 6.89 -1.00 -2.41
C ALA A 110 5.97 -2.22 -2.18
N THR A 111 4.90 -2.37 -2.96
CA THR A 111 4.05 -3.58 -2.87
C THR A 111 4.79 -4.86 -3.27
N GLU A 112 5.70 -4.78 -4.25
CA GLU A 112 6.49 -5.93 -4.71
C GLU A 112 7.50 -6.35 -3.66
N GLN A 113 8.18 -5.36 -3.09
CA GLN A 113 9.06 -5.52 -1.94
C GLN A 113 8.34 -6.18 -0.76
N GLU A 114 7.16 -5.69 -0.39
CA GLU A 114 6.36 -6.27 0.69
C GLU A 114 5.94 -7.72 0.39
N THR A 115 5.51 -8.01 -0.85
CA THR A 115 5.18 -9.38 -1.27
C THR A 115 6.37 -10.33 -1.11
N ARG A 116 7.59 -9.88 -1.47
CA ARG A 116 8.83 -10.67 -1.29
C ARG A 116 9.16 -10.88 0.18
N LEU A 117 9.01 -9.84 1.00
CA LEU A 117 9.25 -9.94 2.44
C LEU A 117 8.31 -10.95 3.11
N ILE A 118 7.01 -10.91 2.77
CA ILE A 118 6.02 -11.87 3.26
C ILE A 118 6.36 -13.30 2.79
N SER A 119 6.59 -13.48 1.48
CA SER A 119 6.79 -14.82 0.88
C SER A 119 8.09 -15.50 1.25
N THR A 120 9.19 -14.75 1.42
CA THR A 120 10.50 -15.36 1.70
C THR A 120 10.68 -15.77 3.15
N GLY A 121 9.83 -15.26 4.07
CA GLY A 121 9.97 -15.53 5.49
C GLY A 121 11.30 -15.09 6.10
N LYS A 122 12.09 -14.25 5.40
CA LYS A 122 13.41 -13.76 5.85
C LYS A 122 13.32 -12.70 6.94
N PHE A 123 12.13 -12.18 7.21
CA PHE A 123 11.91 -11.18 8.25
C PHE A 123 11.86 -11.85 9.63
N LYS A 124 12.78 -11.49 10.54
CA LYS A 124 12.65 -11.86 11.95
C LYS A 124 11.41 -11.17 12.51
N ASP A 125 10.33 -11.93 12.60
CA ASP A 125 9.21 -11.83 13.53
C ASP A 125 8.84 -10.42 14.05
N VAL A 126 9.66 -9.78 14.90
CA VAL A 126 9.36 -8.47 15.52
C VAL A 126 9.17 -7.34 14.51
N GLN A 127 9.88 -7.36 13.37
CA GLN A 127 9.69 -6.33 12.33
C GLN A 127 8.50 -6.68 11.40
N ARG A 128 8.10 -7.96 11.34
CA ARG A 128 7.04 -8.49 10.45
C ARG A 128 5.65 -8.07 10.92
N ALA A 129 5.54 -7.72 12.20
CA ALA A 129 4.31 -7.41 12.91
C ALA A 129 3.51 -6.23 12.35
N ASN A 130 4.07 -5.42 11.44
CA ASN A 130 3.40 -4.20 10.99
C ASN A 130 3.28 -4.09 9.46
N VAL A 131 2.93 -5.17 8.74
CA VAL A 131 2.44 -5.12 7.34
C VAL A 131 1.41 -4.00 7.16
N LYS A 132 0.52 -3.84 8.16
CA LYS A 132 -0.42 -2.73 8.26
C LYS A 132 0.23 -1.35 8.21
N LEU A 133 1.32 -1.15 8.96
CA LEU A 133 2.06 0.11 8.97
C LEU A 133 2.78 0.34 7.63
N ALA A 134 3.37 -0.71 7.04
CA ALA A 134 3.98 -0.62 5.71
C ALA A 134 2.95 -0.16 4.67
N VAL A 135 1.76 -0.78 4.65
CA VAL A 135 0.65 -0.37 3.76
C VAL A 135 0.19 1.06 4.05
N LYS A 136 0.07 1.46 5.33
CA LYS A 136 -0.24 2.86 5.70
C LYS A 136 0.84 3.83 5.19
N PHE A 137 2.11 3.46 5.24
CA PHE A 137 3.19 4.27 4.69
C PHE A 137 3.13 4.36 3.17
N MET A 138 2.77 3.28 2.46
CA MET A 138 2.56 3.33 1.01
C MET A 138 1.45 4.34 0.63
N ILE A 139 0.34 4.36 1.38
CA ILE A 139 -0.76 5.31 1.13
C ILE A 139 -0.34 6.74 1.46
N ASN A 140 0.22 6.95 2.66
CA ASN A 140 0.43 8.29 3.21
C ASN A 140 1.68 8.99 2.68
N ASN A 141 2.83 8.29 2.60
CA ASN A 141 4.10 8.92 2.22
C ASN A 141 4.11 9.33 0.75
N PHE A 142 3.44 8.56 -0.10
CA PHE A 142 3.31 8.85 -1.53
C PHE A 142 2.02 9.61 -1.87
N LYS A 143 1.17 9.89 -0.87
CA LYS A 143 -0.16 10.49 -1.05
C LYS A 143 -0.90 9.84 -2.22
N LEU A 144 -1.04 8.52 -2.18
CA LEU A 144 -1.44 7.73 -3.36
C LEU A 144 -2.78 8.21 -3.94
N SER A 145 -3.77 8.46 -3.08
CA SER A 145 -5.08 8.99 -3.48
C SER A 145 -4.96 10.33 -4.22
N ASP A 146 -4.26 11.29 -3.63
CA ASP A 146 -4.05 12.61 -4.24
C ASP A 146 -3.27 12.50 -5.55
N SER A 147 -2.26 11.63 -5.60
CA SER A 147 -1.43 11.42 -6.79
C SER A 147 -2.23 10.81 -7.93
N VAL A 148 -3.11 9.84 -7.66
CA VAL A 148 -4.03 9.26 -8.65
C VAL A 148 -4.99 10.32 -9.19
N ILE A 149 -5.64 11.09 -8.30
CA ILE A 149 -6.61 12.12 -8.69
C ILE A 149 -5.93 13.22 -9.52
N ALA A 150 -4.76 13.69 -9.07
CA ALA A 150 -4.01 14.74 -9.73
C ALA A 150 -3.45 14.26 -11.08
N ALA A 151 -2.89 13.06 -11.17
CA ALA A 151 -2.46 12.49 -12.45
C ALA A 151 -3.64 12.34 -13.42
N SER A 152 -4.77 11.80 -12.97
CA SER A 152 -5.98 11.68 -13.81
C SER A 152 -6.50 13.03 -14.31
N SER A 153 -6.24 14.13 -13.61
CA SER A 153 -6.65 15.47 -14.06
C SER A 153 -5.93 15.93 -15.33
N TYR A 154 -4.78 15.34 -15.68
CA TYR A 154 -4.07 15.56 -16.94
C TYR A 154 -4.71 14.83 -18.14
N LEU A 155 -5.60 13.87 -17.89
CA LEU A 155 -6.37 13.19 -18.92
C LEU A 155 -7.67 13.94 -19.21
N THR A 156 -8.23 13.74 -20.40
CA THR A 156 -9.49 14.35 -20.82
C THR A 156 -10.55 13.29 -21.13
N GLY A 157 -11.82 13.70 -21.09
CA GLY A 157 -12.95 12.86 -21.46
C GLY A 157 -13.07 11.58 -20.62
N ASN A 158 -13.38 10.47 -21.30
CA ASN A 158 -13.65 9.19 -20.66
C ASN A 158 -12.41 8.56 -20.01
N SER A 159 -11.21 8.78 -20.59
CA SER A 159 -9.95 8.26 -20.04
C SER A 159 -9.68 8.78 -18.63
N ARG A 160 -10.03 10.04 -18.33
CA ARG A 160 -9.92 10.60 -16.98
C ARG A 160 -10.78 9.87 -15.96
N VAL A 161 -12.02 9.54 -16.33
CA VAL A 161 -12.97 8.86 -15.44
C VAL A 161 -12.51 7.42 -15.20
N GLN A 162 -12.10 6.71 -16.27
CA GLN A 162 -11.62 5.33 -16.18
C GLN A 162 -10.32 5.23 -15.37
N ALA A 163 -9.33 6.07 -15.65
CA ALA A 163 -8.08 6.10 -14.90
C ALA A 163 -8.32 6.41 -13.42
N SER A 164 -9.18 7.40 -13.11
CA SER A 164 -9.55 7.70 -11.72
C SER A 164 -10.19 6.51 -11.01
N ALA A 165 -11.12 5.81 -11.68
CA ALA A 165 -11.79 4.64 -11.11
C ALA A 165 -10.79 3.49 -10.82
N ILE A 166 -9.92 3.18 -11.77
CA ILE A 166 -8.92 2.11 -11.65
C ILE A 166 -7.88 2.45 -10.57
N GLY A 167 -7.35 3.69 -10.57
CA GLY A 167 -6.38 4.10 -9.56
C GLY A 167 -6.97 4.15 -8.15
N LEU A 168 -8.24 4.57 -7.99
CA LEU A 168 -8.93 4.55 -6.70
C LEU A 168 -9.28 3.11 -6.25
N SER A 169 -9.52 2.17 -7.17
CA SER A 169 -9.62 0.74 -6.84
C SER A 169 -8.33 0.23 -6.18
N ALA A 170 -7.16 0.62 -6.68
CA ALA A 170 -5.88 0.27 -6.06
C ALA A 170 -5.76 0.83 -4.63
N VAL A 171 -6.19 2.08 -4.40
CA VAL A 171 -6.22 2.70 -3.07
C VAL A 171 -7.17 1.95 -2.13
N GLN A 172 -8.37 1.61 -2.62
CA GLN A 172 -9.36 0.84 -1.85
C GLN A 172 -8.84 -0.54 -1.46
N ASN A 173 -8.20 -1.25 -2.39
CA ASN A 173 -7.57 -2.55 -2.12
C ASN A 173 -6.50 -2.46 -1.01
N LEU A 174 -5.71 -1.37 -0.96
CA LEU A 174 -4.78 -1.14 0.15
C LEU A 174 -5.50 -0.87 1.48
N TYR A 175 -6.59 -0.09 1.48
CA TYR A 175 -7.41 0.10 2.68
C TYR A 175 -8.06 -1.19 3.17
N THR A 176 -8.54 -2.05 2.26
CA THR A 176 -9.07 -3.38 2.61
C THR A 176 -8.01 -4.25 3.28
N ILE A 177 -6.74 -4.18 2.83
CA ILE A 177 -5.65 -4.87 3.52
C ILE A 177 -5.48 -4.32 4.94
N VAL A 178 -5.50 -2.99 5.13
CA VAL A 178 -5.39 -2.37 6.46
C VAL A 178 -6.54 -2.80 7.38
N GLU A 179 -7.77 -2.78 6.90
CA GLU A 179 -8.98 -3.14 7.65
C GLU A 179 -9.00 -4.62 8.05
N TYR A 180 -8.50 -5.51 7.17
CA TYR A 180 -8.36 -6.93 7.46
C TYR A 180 -7.41 -7.23 8.63
N PHE A 181 -6.50 -6.30 8.95
CA PHE A 181 -5.66 -6.36 10.15
C PHE A 181 -6.27 -5.65 11.37
N ASP A 182 -7.15 -4.66 11.19
CA ASP A 182 -7.85 -3.93 12.27
C ASP A 182 -8.88 -4.80 13.01
N SER A 183 -9.49 -5.77 12.35
CA SER A 183 -10.43 -6.73 12.97
C SER A 183 -9.77 -7.70 13.96
N SER A 184 -8.46 -7.59 14.17
CA SER A 184 -7.69 -8.26 15.22
C SER A 184 -7.10 -7.22 16.18
N ASP A 185 -7.90 -6.76 17.14
CA ASP A 185 -7.55 -5.82 18.22
C ASP A 185 -6.30 -6.28 19.00
N VAL A 186 -5.10 -5.86 18.58
CA VAL A 186 -3.97 -5.61 19.48
C VAL A 186 -3.02 -4.62 18.80
N GLU A 187 -2.78 -3.44 19.35
CA GLU A 187 -1.72 -2.51 18.91
C GLU A 187 -0.29 -3.07 19.06
N ASN A 188 -0.17 -4.33 19.50
CA ASN A 188 1.07 -5.11 19.67
C ASN A 188 0.82 -6.55 19.21
N ILE A 189 0.47 -6.73 17.93
CA ILE A 189 0.28 -8.05 17.34
C ILE A 189 1.60 -8.84 17.43
N LYS A 190 1.66 -9.77 18.39
CA LYS A 190 2.64 -10.85 18.41
C LYS A 190 2.53 -11.63 17.10
N ILE A 191 3.67 -12.03 16.59
CA ILE A 191 3.96 -12.63 15.28
C ILE A 191 3.03 -13.77 14.84
N ASP A 192 2.30 -14.40 15.77
CA ASP A 192 1.40 -15.51 15.50
C ASP A 192 0.12 -15.12 14.71
N SER A 193 -0.24 -13.83 14.61
CA SER A 193 -1.49 -13.39 13.93
C SER A 193 -1.43 -13.38 12.40
N LEU A 194 -0.23 -13.49 11.80
CA LEU A 194 -0.06 -13.54 10.35
C LEU A 194 -0.26 -14.95 9.77
N ALA A 195 -0.18 -15.99 10.59
CA ALA A 195 -0.32 -17.37 10.16
C ALA A 195 -1.67 -17.58 9.45
N GLY A 196 -1.62 -17.94 8.17
CA GLY A 196 -2.80 -18.15 7.33
C GLY A 196 -3.39 -16.89 6.64
N LYS A 197 -2.94 -15.69 6.99
CA LYS A 197 -3.41 -14.42 6.38
C LYS A 197 -2.54 -13.95 5.20
N GLU A 198 -1.33 -14.49 5.08
CA GLU A 198 -0.33 -14.12 4.06
C GLU A 198 -0.86 -14.19 2.62
N ALA A 199 -1.64 -15.23 2.31
CA ALA A 199 -2.19 -15.42 0.97
C ALA A 199 -3.17 -14.28 0.59
N ILE A 200 -4.00 -13.85 1.54
CA ILE A 200 -4.97 -12.77 1.33
C ILE A 200 -4.23 -11.45 1.08
N VAL A 201 -3.22 -11.16 1.88
CA VAL A 201 -2.39 -9.96 1.72
C VAL A 201 -1.64 -9.99 0.39
N ASN A 202 -0.99 -11.09 0.05
CA ASN A 202 -0.26 -11.23 -1.21
C ASN A 202 -1.18 -11.08 -2.43
N ASN A 203 -2.40 -11.62 -2.36
CA ASN A 203 -3.41 -11.44 -3.41
C ASN A 203 -3.88 -9.98 -3.48
N GLY A 204 -4.12 -9.32 -2.36
CA GLY A 204 -4.44 -7.90 -2.31
C GLY A 204 -3.34 -7.03 -2.93
N LEU A 205 -2.09 -7.22 -2.51
CA LEU A 205 -0.93 -6.51 -3.08
C LEU A 205 -0.75 -6.78 -4.58
N LYS A 206 -1.04 -8.00 -5.05
CA LYS A 206 -1.02 -8.34 -6.47
C LYS A 206 -2.12 -7.63 -7.25
N SER A 207 -3.33 -7.54 -6.70
CA SER A 207 -4.43 -6.76 -7.30
C SER A 207 -4.10 -5.28 -7.38
N VAL A 208 -3.51 -4.71 -6.31
CA VAL A 208 -3.01 -3.33 -6.31
C VAL A 208 -2.01 -3.11 -7.45
N ARG A 209 -1.00 -3.99 -7.61
CA ARG A 209 -0.03 -3.85 -8.71
C ARG A 209 -0.70 -3.86 -10.09
N ARG A 210 -1.62 -4.80 -10.33
CA ARG A 210 -2.34 -4.88 -11.60
C ARG A 210 -3.12 -3.59 -11.85
N ASP A 211 -3.89 -3.13 -10.87
CA ASP A 211 -4.69 -1.92 -11.01
C ASP A 211 -3.79 -0.68 -11.22
N LEU A 212 -2.61 -0.60 -10.58
CA LEU A 212 -1.64 0.47 -10.83
C LEU A 212 -0.99 0.36 -12.22
N ASP A 213 -0.67 -0.85 -12.70
CA ASP A 213 -0.13 -1.06 -14.04
C ASP A 213 -1.18 -0.68 -15.11
N ASP A 214 -2.46 -1.04 -14.90
CA ASP A 214 -3.60 -0.63 -15.75
C ASP A 214 -3.81 0.90 -15.71
N PHE A 215 -3.67 1.52 -14.55
CA PHE A 215 -3.72 2.98 -14.39
C PHE A 215 -2.60 3.67 -15.17
N LEU A 216 -1.37 3.16 -15.09
CA LEU A 216 -0.21 3.73 -15.79
C LEU A 216 -0.33 3.63 -17.31
N ALA A 217 -1.07 2.65 -17.83
CA ALA A 217 -1.31 2.48 -19.26
C ALA A 217 -2.13 3.64 -19.90
N PHE A 218 -2.79 4.48 -19.11
CA PHE A 218 -3.48 5.68 -19.61
C PHE A 218 -2.53 6.84 -19.91
N PHE A 219 -1.29 6.79 -19.45
CA PHE A 219 -0.33 7.89 -19.56
C PHE A 219 0.70 7.64 -20.67
N PRO A 220 1.30 8.72 -21.20
CA PRO A 220 2.38 8.59 -22.18
C PRO A 220 3.55 7.75 -21.65
N ILE A 221 4.01 6.80 -22.47
CA ILE A 221 5.04 5.82 -22.09
C ILE A 221 6.36 6.51 -21.73
N ASP A 222 6.71 7.59 -22.44
CA ASP A 222 7.90 8.41 -22.17
C ASP A 222 7.93 8.96 -20.75
N VAL A 223 6.81 9.51 -20.27
CA VAL A 223 6.69 10.03 -18.89
C VAL A 223 6.79 8.90 -17.85
N VAL A 224 6.21 7.74 -18.15
CA VAL A 224 6.27 6.57 -17.29
C VAL A 224 7.70 6.00 -17.22
N GLU A 225 8.38 5.89 -18.35
CA GLU A 225 9.76 5.40 -18.42
C GLU A 225 10.75 6.37 -17.78
N GLU A 226 10.57 7.70 -17.94
CA GLU A 226 11.37 8.69 -17.23
C GLU A 226 11.30 8.48 -15.71
N ALA A 227 10.08 8.29 -15.17
CA ALA A 227 9.89 8.03 -13.75
C ALA A 227 10.47 6.68 -13.30
N LYS A 228 10.36 5.63 -14.13
CA LYS A 228 10.99 4.32 -13.86
C LYS A 228 12.51 4.41 -13.84
N LEU A 229 13.12 5.13 -14.79
CA LEU A 229 14.56 5.35 -14.85
C LEU A 229 15.05 6.09 -13.61
N LYS A 230 14.32 7.13 -13.19
CA LYS A 230 14.61 7.85 -11.95
C LYS A 230 14.62 6.92 -10.74
N ILE A 231 13.60 6.08 -10.59
CA ILE A 231 13.51 5.10 -9.50
C ILE A 231 14.68 4.11 -9.57
N ALA A 232 15.00 3.58 -10.75
CA ALA A 232 16.11 2.65 -10.94
C ALA A 232 17.46 3.26 -10.54
N ASN A 233 17.72 4.51 -10.90
CA ASN A 233 18.92 5.24 -10.53
C ASN A 233 19.00 5.46 -9.01
N GLU A 234 17.92 5.93 -8.39
CA GLU A 234 17.85 6.12 -6.93
C GLU A 234 18.10 4.80 -6.18
N ASN A 235 17.53 3.72 -6.69
CA ASN A 235 17.70 2.38 -6.17
C ASN A 235 19.12 1.83 -6.34
N GLU A 236 19.81 2.18 -7.41
CA GLU A 236 21.22 1.84 -7.63
C GLU A 236 22.12 2.63 -6.69
N LEU A 237 21.87 3.93 -6.52
CA LEU A 237 22.60 4.78 -5.58
C LEU A 237 22.40 4.30 -4.14
N ASN A 238 21.17 4.01 -3.72
CA ASN A 238 20.87 3.45 -2.41
C ASN A 238 21.61 2.14 -2.16
N PHE A 239 21.77 1.30 -3.18
CA PHE A 239 22.53 0.06 -3.07
C PHE A 239 24.05 0.31 -2.94
N LYS A 240 24.59 1.29 -3.68
CA LYS A 240 26.01 1.66 -3.64
C LYS A 240 26.40 2.36 -2.33
N GLU A 241 25.50 3.18 -1.79
CA GLU A 241 25.70 3.96 -0.56
C GLU A 241 25.40 3.18 0.71
N PHE A 242 24.84 1.97 0.59
CA PHE A 242 24.55 1.13 1.74
C PHE A 242 25.83 0.70 2.45
N ASP A 243 25.98 1.06 3.72
CA ASP A 243 27.10 0.66 4.56
C ASP A 243 26.98 -0.83 4.96
N PRO A 244 27.89 -1.71 4.50
CA PRO A 244 27.86 -3.14 4.86
C PRO A 244 28.01 -3.39 6.37
N SER A 245 28.52 -2.41 7.14
CA SER A 245 28.65 -2.51 8.59
C SER A 245 27.29 -2.57 9.30
N LEU A 246 26.23 -2.04 8.68
CA LEU A 246 24.86 -2.03 9.20
C LEU A 246 24.12 -3.35 8.99
N GLY A 247 24.71 -4.31 8.27
CA GLY A 247 24.18 -5.65 8.04
C GLY A 247 23.97 -5.99 6.56
N SER A 248 23.08 -6.93 6.28
CA SER A 248 22.67 -7.25 4.91
C SER A 248 21.45 -6.41 4.54
N ILE A 249 21.39 -5.96 3.28
CA ILE A 249 20.17 -5.36 2.72
C ILE A 249 19.05 -6.39 2.83
N LEU A 250 18.04 -6.09 3.65
CA LEU A 250 16.92 -7.01 3.91
C LEU A 250 15.94 -7.09 2.73
N ASN A 251 15.89 -6.05 1.91
CA ASN A 251 14.91 -5.89 0.85
C ASN A 251 15.57 -5.26 -0.40
N PRO A 252 16.27 -6.06 -1.22
CA PRO A 252 16.93 -5.56 -2.42
C PRO A 252 15.92 -5.22 -3.52
N ASN A 253 16.37 -4.46 -4.51
CA ASN A 253 15.54 -4.05 -5.64
C ASN A 253 14.90 -5.26 -6.34
N PRO A 254 13.61 -5.18 -6.69
CA PRO A 254 12.90 -6.33 -7.22
C PRO A 254 13.44 -6.85 -8.56
N THR A 255 14.07 -6.01 -9.36
CA THR A 255 14.56 -6.37 -10.70
C THR A 255 15.92 -7.07 -10.71
N LYS A 256 16.49 -7.42 -9.55
CA LYS A 256 17.70 -8.24 -9.43
C LYS A 256 17.40 -9.64 -8.92
#